data_AF-A0A953W3R9-F1
#
_entry.id   AF-A0A953W3R9-F1
#
_cell.length_a   1.000
_cell.length_b   1.000
_cell.length_c   1.000
_cell.angle_alpha   90.00
_cell.angle_beta   90.00
_cell.angle_gamma   90.00
#
_symmetry.space_group_name_H-M   'P 1'
#
loop_
_entity.id
_entity.type
_entity.pdbx_description
1 polymer ?
#
loop_
_entity_poly.entity_id
_entity_poly.type
_entity_poly.pdbx_seq_one_letter_code
_entity_poly.pdbx_strand_id
1 'polypeptide(L)'
;MRLAILAATALALALAACASASSTTTTAANTETTPAMTAEDPYLWLEDVEGERALTWVREQNARSLPQLENDPRYPQLLADATALANSRDRLPTGGIFEGHYYNFWQDETHVRGIYRRARLADFARNGAPQWETVLDIDA
;
A
#
# COMPACT_ATOMS: atom_id res chain seq x y z
N MET A 1 61.24 -15.98 -7.49
CA MET A 1 60.00 -15.74 -6.70
C MET A 1 59.75 -17.01 -5.87
N ARG A 2 60.42 -17.18 -4.72
CA ARG A 2 59.95 -16.86 -3.35
C ARG A 2 58.52 -17.37 -3.10
N LEU A 3 58.39 -18.60 -2.59
CA LEU A 3 58.20 -18.99 -1.17
C LEU A 3 56.79 -18.61 -0.64
N ALA A 4 55.92 -19.57 -0.32
CA ALA A 4 55.72 -20.17 1.03
C ALA A 4 54.31 -19.76 1.54
N ILE A 5 53.51 -20.46 2.36
CA ILE A 5 53.53 -21.72 3.14
C ILE A 5 52.08 -21.89 3.71
N LEU A 6 51.67 -23.17 3.94
CA LEU A 6 50.73 -23.80 4.92
C LEU A 6 49.76 -22.94 5.79
N ALA A 7 48.63 -23.39 6.36
CA ALA A 7 48.21 -24.69 6.91
C ALA A 7 46.68 -24.65 7.23
N ALA A 8 45.93 -25.76 7.07
CA ALA A 8 45.41 -26.64 8.15
C ALA A 8 44.13 -26.11 8.88
N THR A 9 42.93 -26.57 8.51
CA THR A 9 42.13 -27.70 9.11
C THR A 9 41.60 -27.41 10.53
N ALA A 10 40.28 -27.24 10.71
CA ALA A 10 39.25 -28.27 10.94
C ALA A 10 38.87 -28.31 12.44
N LEU A 11 37.61 -28.02 12.79
CA LEU A 11 36.55 -29.01 13.10
C LEU A 11 36.36 -29.18 14.62
N ALA A 12 35.17 -28.87 15.13
CA ALA A 12 34.30 -29.84 15.81
C ALA A 12 33.13 -29.16 16.51
N LEU A 13 31.95 -29.72 16.24
CA LEU A 13 30.66 -29.48 16.85
C LEU A 13 30.57 -30.24 18.18
N ALA A 14 30.02 -29.63 19.23
CA ALA A 14 29.56 -30.37 20.42
C ALA A 14 28.26 -29.75 20.96
N LEU A 15 27.17 -30.52 20.88
CA LEU A 15 25.94 -30.34 21.65
C LEU A 15 26.14 -30.96 23.04
N ALA A 16 25.84 -30.23 24.13
CA ALA A 16 25.38 -30.82 25.39
C ALA A 16 24.79 -29.76 26.35
N ALA A 17 23.48 -29.89 26.58
CA ALA A 17 22.73 -29.83 27.84
C ALA A 17 22.85 -28.66 28.84
N CYS A 18 21.66 -28.26 29.32
CA CYS A 18 21.31 -27.21 30.27
C CYS A 18 22.10 -27.18 31.58
N ALA A 19 22.44 -25.96 32.01
CA ALA A 19 22.54 -25.62 33.42
C ALA A 19 21.90 -24.23 33.62
N SER A 20 20.83 -24.18 34.42
CA SER A 20 20.19 -22.95 34.86
C SER A 20 21.12 -22.22 35.82
N ALA A 21 21.72 -21.13 35.37
CA ALA A 21 22.41 -20.17 36.24
C ALA A 21 21.69 -18.82 36.11
N SER A 22 20.86 -18.51 37.11
CA SER A 22 20.24 -17.21 37.28
C SER A 22 21.34 -16.17 37.56
N SER A 23 21.76 -15.44 36.54
CA SER A 23 22.62 -14.27 36.69
C SER A 23 21.73 -13.04 36.82
N THR A 24 21.74 -12.48 38.02
CA THR A 24 21.09 -11.24 38.43
C THR A 24 21.20 -10.15 37.36
N THR A 25 20.05 -9.64 36.93
CA THR A 25 19.94 -8.41 36.13
C THR A 25 20.47 -7.24 36.95
N THR A 26 21.74 -6.90 36.80
CA THR A 26 22.22 -5.55 37.06
C THR A 26 21.77 -4.71 35.88
N THR A 27 20.67 -3.97 36.05
CA THR A 27 20.29 -2.89 35.14
C THR A 27 21.40 -1.85 35.18
N ALA A 28 22.35 -1.96 34.26
CA ALA A 28 23.13 -0.82 33.84
C ALA A 28 22.15 0.11 33.10
N ALA A 29 21.91 1.28 33.67
CA ALA A 29 21.23 2.35 32.94
C ALA A 29 22.11 2.74 31.76
N ASN A 30 21.89 2.09 30.62
CA ASN A 30 22.37 2.59 29.34
C ASN A 30 21.63 3.90 29.10
N THR A 31 22.25 5.02 29.47
CA THR A 31 21.93 6.31 28.89
C THR A 31 22.43 6.26 27.45
N GLU A 32 21.70 5.56 26.59
CA GLU A 32 21.78 5.78 25.15
C GLU A 32 21.23 7.19 24.93
N THR A 33 22.12 8.17 25.00
CA THR A 33 21.88 9.47 24.37
C THR A 33 21.85 9.20 22.87
N THR A 34 20.69 8.80 22.37
CA THR A 34 20.35 9.01 20.96
C THR A 34 20.69 10.46 20.70
N PRO A 35 21.61 10.79 19.77
CA PRO A 35 21.85 12.18 19.43
C PRO A 35 20.49 12.73 19.02
N ALA A 36 19.95 13.65 19.82
CA ALA A 36 18.74 14.34 19.44
C ALA A 36 19.03 14.92 18.05
N MET A 37 18.23 14.52 17.05
CA MET A 37 18.27 15.16 15.74
C MET A 37 17.76 16.60 15.92
N THR A 38 18.59 17.48 16.48
CA THR A 38 18.40 18.92 16.51
C THR A 38 18.96 19.53 15.23
N ALA A 39 18.84 18.82 14.11
CA ALA A 39 19.02 19.43 12.80
C ALA A 39 17.70 20.16 12.50
N GLU A 40 17.77 21.47 12.32
CA GLU A 40 16.61 22.23 11.84
C GLU A 40 16.14 21.62 10.51
N ASP A 41 14.85 21.24 10.45
CA ASP A 41 14.25 20.74 9.21
C ASP A 41 13.79 21.92 8.35
N PRO A 42 14.49 22.21 7.22
CA PRO A 42 14.12 23.31 6.33
C PRO A 42 12.75 23.10 5.65
N TYR A 43 12.19 21.90 5.72
CA TYR A 43 10.94 21.50 5.08
C TYR A 43 9.78 21.25 6.05
N LEU A 44 9.94 21.56 7.35
CA LEU A 44 8.90 21.36 8.37
C LEU A 44 7.52 21.93 7.99
N TRP A 45 7.49 23.02 7.23
CA TRP A 45 6.26 23.66 6.73
C TRP A 45 5.47 22.83 5.72
N LEU A 46 6.04 21.76 5.15
CA LEU A 46 5.30 20.81 4.31
C LEU A 46 4.35 19.92 5.13
N GLU A 47 4.53 19.86 6.45
CA GLU A 47 3.64 19.11 7.35
C GLU A 47 2.28 19.80 7.55
N ASP A 48 2.21 21.11 7.31
CA ASP A 48 0.95 21.85 7.25
C ASP A 48 0.27 21.59 5.89
N VAL A 49 -0.35 20.40 5.75
CA VAL A 49 -0.86 19.88 4.48
C VAL A 49 -1.96 20.73 3.84
N GLU A 50 -2.64 21.57 4.64
CA GLU A 50 -3.65 22.52 4.18
C GLU A 50 -3.10 23.96 4.08
N GLY A 51 -1.84 24.17 4.48
CA GLY A 51 -1.19 25.47 4.48
C GLY A 51 -0.91 26.01 3.08
N GLU A 52 -1.12 27.31 2.87
CA GLU A 52 -0.97 27.95 1.55
C GLU A 52 0.44 27.78 0.96
N ARG A 53 1.47 27.78 1.82
CA ARG A 53 2.86 27.57 1.40
C ARG A 53 3.04 26.14 0.87
N ALA A 54 2.58 25.14 1.61
CA ALA A 54 2.61 23.72 1.22
C ALA A 54 1.89 23.49 -0.10
N LEU A 55 0.66 23.99 -0.22
CA LEU A 55 -0.16 23.84 -1.42
C LEU A 55 0.46 24.57 -2.63
N THR A 56 1.06 25.75 -2.44
CA THR A 56 1.79 26.44 -3.53
C THR A 56 2.94 25.61 -4.04
N TRP A 57 3.75 25.06 -3.15
CA TRP A 57 4.87 24.21 -3.53
C TRP A 57 4.43 22.93 -4.24
N VAL A 58 3.35 22.28 -3.79
CA VAL A 58 2.78 21.10 -4.46
C VAL A 58 2.34 21.45 -5.88
N ARG A 59 1.65 22.59 -6.07
CA ARG A 59 1.26 23.05 -7.41
C ARG A 59 2.47 23.25 -8.32
N GLU A 60 3.55 23.85 -7.81
CA GLU A 60 4.81 24.02 -8.56
C GLU A 60 5.46 22.68 -8.92
N GLN A 61 5.50 21.72 -8.00
CA GLN A 61 6.04 20.39 -8.30
C GLN A 61 5.18 19.62 -9.30
N ASN A 62 3.85 19.74 -9.21
CA ASN A 62 2.93 19.15 -10.19
C ASN A 62 3.15 19.77 -11.58
N ALA A 63 3.22 21.11 -11.67
CA ALA A 63 3.50 21.80 -12.93
C ALA A 63 4.84 21.39 -13.55
N ARG A 64 5.85 21.08 -12.71
CA ARG A 64 7.16 20.59 -13.17
C ARG A 64 7.11 19.13 -13.64
N SER A 65 6.32 18.27 -13.00
CA SER A 65 6.38 16.81 -13.19
C SER A 65 5.32 16.27 -14.16
N LEU A 66 4.09 16.79 -14.15
CA LEU A 66 3.02 16.34 -15.04
C LEU A 66 3.43 16.34 -16.53
N PRO A 67 4.08 17.41 -17.07
CA PRO A 67 4.46 17.42 -18.48
C PRO A 67 5.48 16.34 -18.86
N GLN A 68 6.21 15.77 -17.88
CA GLN A 68 7.15 14.69 -18.16
C GLN A 68 6.43 13.39 -18.53
N LEU A 69 5.23 13.17 -17.98
CA LEU A 69 4.40 12.01 -18.28
C LEU A 69 3.41 12.32 -19.41
N GLU A 70 2.71 13.45 -19.33
CA GLU A 70 1.61 13.78 -20.26
C GLU A 70 2.08 14.08 -21.68
N ASN A 71 3.32 14.57 -21.86
CA ASN A 71 3.89 14.81 -23.19
C ASN A 71 4.53 13.54 -23.80
N ASP A 72 4.59 12.42 -23.09
CA ASP A 72 5.00 11.16 -23.70
C ASP A 72 3.95 10.76 -24.76
N PRO A 73 4.33 10.53 -26.03
CA PRO A 73 3.38 10.17 -27.08
C PRO A 73 2.53 8.92 -26.79
N ARG A 74 2.97 8.06 -25.87
CA ARG A 74 2.24 6.86 -25.42
C ARG A 74 1.16 7.17 -24.40
N TYR A 75 1.27 8.27 -23.67
CA TYR A 75 0.39 8.61 -22.56
C TYR A 75 -1.10 8.64 -22.95
N PRO A 76 -1.52 9.27 -24.06
CA PRO A 76 -2.95 9.35 -24.41
C PRO A 76 -3.58 7.97 -24.61
N GLN A 77 -2.88 7.04 -25.26
CA GLN A 77 -3.38 5.69 -25.48
C GLN A 77 -3.42 4.89 -24.18
N LEU A 78 -2.38 4.99 -23.35
CA LEU A 78 -2.34 4.31 -22.05
C LEU A 78 -3.44 4.80 -21.11
N LEU A 79 -3.71 6.11 -21.10
CA LEU A 79 -4.81 6.69 -20.33
C LEU A 79 -6.16 6.18 -20.84
N ALA A 80 -6.36 6.15 -22.16
CA ALA A 80 -7.59 5.65 -22.76
C ALA A 80 -7.83 4.16 -22.42
N ASP A 81 -6.81 3.31 -22.57
CA ASP A 81 -6.89 1.88 -22.29
C ASP A 81 -7.14 1.61 -20.79
N ALA A 82 -6.42 2.31 -19.92
CA ALA A 82 -6.61 2.21 -18.47
C ALA A 82 -8.01 2.67 -18.05
N THR A 83 -8.52 3.75 -18.64
CA THR A 83 -9.88 4.25 -18.37
C THR A 83 -10.94 3.27 -18.85
N ALA A 84 -10.77 2.70 -20.05
CA ALA A 84 -11.68 1.69 -20.58
C ALA A 84 -11.73 0.44 -19.71
N LEU A 85 -10.58 -0.02 -19.19
CA LEU A 85 -10.50 -1.15 -18.28
C LEU A 85 -11.11 -0.83 -16.91
N ALA A 86 -10.82 0.35 -16.35
CA ALA A 86 -11.34 0.77 -15.05
C ALA A 86 -12.89 0.83 -15.05
N ASN A 87 -13.45 1.30 -16.16
CA ASN A 87 -14.90 1.44 -16.37
C ASN A 87 -15.55 0.17 -16.96
N SER A 88 -14.80 -0.91 -17.19
CA SER A 88 -15.34 -2.12 -17.81
C SER A 88 -16.42 -2.78 -16.94
N ARG A 89 -17.55 -3.10 -17.58
CA ARG A 89 -18.67 -3.81 -16.95
C ARG A 89 -18.52 -5.32 -16.93
N ASP A 90 -17.48 -5.85 -17.59
CA ASP A 90 -17.19 -7.29 -17.68
C ASP A 90 -16.47 -7.82 -16.43
N ARG A 91 -16.12 -6.93 -15.49
CA ARG A 91 -15.49 -7.30 -14.22
C ARG A 91 -16.43 -8.17 -13.38
N LEU A 92 -15.90 -9.28 -12.87
CA LEU A 92 -16.62 -10.13 -11.92
C LEU A 92 -16.97 -9.31 -10.66
N PRO A 93 -18.26 -9.22 -10.28
CA PRO A 93 -18.66 -8.52 -9.07
C PRO A 93 -18.27 -9.35 -7.85
N THR A 94 -17.11 -9.06 -7.26
CA THR A 94 -16.62 -9.70 -6.03
C THR A 94 -17.25 -9.07 -4.79
N GLY A 95 -17.46 -9.85 -3.74
CA GLY A 95 -18.11 -9.37 -2.53
C GLY A 95 -18.44 -10.48 -1.54
N GLY A 96 -19.43 -10.22 -0.68
CA GLY A 96 -19.73 -11.06 0.49
C GLY A 96 -21.18 -11.52 0.54
N ILE A 97 -21.42 -12.64 1.21
CA ILE A 97 -22.77 -13.16 1.45
C ILE A 97 -23.17 -12.84 2.88
N PHE A 98 -24.35 -12.23 3.04
CA PHE A 98 -24.94 -11.98 4.35
C PHE A 98 -26.47 -12.06 4.25
N GLU A 99 -27.10 -12.78 5.19
CA GLU A 99 -28.56 -12.92 5.29
C GLU A 99 -29.29 -13.19 3.95
N GLY A 100 -28.79 -14.17 3.19
CA GLY A 100 -29.40 -14.58 1.92
C GLY A 100 -29.19 -13.60 0.75
N HIS A 101 -28.38 -12.56 0.94
CA HIS A 101 -28.00 -11.60 -0.09
C HIS A 101 -26.52 -11.69 -0.41
N TYR A 102 -26.19 -11.39 -1.65
CA TYR A 102 -24.83 -11.13 -2.10
C TYR A 102 -24.62 -9.63 -2.23
N TYR A 103 -23.64 -9.12 -1.50
CA TYR A 103 -23.26 -7.71 -1.47
C TYR A 103 -22.05 -7.48 -2.36
N ASN A 104 -22.05 -6.38 -3.09
CA ASN A 104 -20.98 -6.01 -3.99
C ASN A 104 -20.75 -4.50 -3.94
N PHE A 105 -19.49 -4.09 -3.97
CA PHE A 105 -19.09 -2.72 -4.24
C PHE A 105 -18.75 -2.57 -5.72
N TRP A 106 -19.22 -1.51 -6.35
CA TRP A 106 -19.10 -1.31 -7.78
C TRP A 106 -18.68 0.13 -8.12
N GLN A 107 -17.79 0.28 -9.09
CA GLN A 107 -17.37 1.56 -9.65
C GLN A 107 -17.36 1.45 -11.17
N ASP A 108 -17.83 2.51 -11.84
CA ASP A 108 -17.86 2.66 -13.30
C ASP A 108 -17.88 4.15 -13.69
N GLU A 109 -18.10 4.46 -14.97
CA GLU A 109 -18.13 5.85 -15.44
C GLU A 109 -19.24 6.72 -14.81
N THR A 110 -20.27 6.09 -14.24
CA THR A 110 -21.38 6.78 -13.57
C THR A 110 -21.20 6.87 -12.06
N HIS A 111 -20.68 5.80 -11.43
CA HIS A 111 -20.41 5.74 -9.99
C HIS A 111 -18.88 5.75 -9.76
N VAL A 112 -18.27 6.93 -9.83
CA VAL A 112 -16.81 7.12 -9.78
C VAL A 112 -16.28 6.81 -8.38
N ARG A 113 -16.91 7.33 -7.33
CA ARG A 113 -16.57 7.02 -5.93
C ARG A 113 -17.19 5.70 -5.50
N GLY A 114 -18.24 5.29 -6.19
CA GLY A 114 -18.77 3.93 -6.18
C GLY A 114 -20.16 3.81 -5.60
N ILE A 115 -20.70 2.60 -5.73
CA ILE A 115 -22.01 2.23 -5.21
C ILE A 115 -21.92 0.90 -4.47
N TYR A 116 -22.50 0.87 -3.27
CA TYR A 116 -22.69 -0.37 -2.51
C TYR A 116 -24.08 -0.91 -2.81
N ARG A 117 -24.13 -2.14 -3.33
CA ARG A 117 -25.35 -2.77 -3.84
C ARG A 117 -25.48 -4.20 -3.35
N ARG A 118 -26.69 -4.73 -3.37
CA ARG A 118 -26.99 -6.13 -3.03
C ARG A 118 -27.95 -6.77 -4.00
N ALA A 119 -27.93 -8.10 -4.04
CA ALA A 119 -28.91 -8.90 -4.76
C ALA A 119 -29.24 -10.16 -3.96
N ARG A 120 -30.37 -10.81 -4.22
CA ARG A 120 -30.65 -12.13 -3.63
C ARG A 120 -29.62 -13.14 -4.10
N LEU A 121 -29.08 -13.93 -3.17
CA LEU A 121 -28.04 -14.91 -3.46
C LEU A 121 -28.48 -15.94 -4.51
N ALA A 122 -29.74 -16.38 -4.43
CA ALA A 122 -30.31 -17.35 -5.36
C ALA A 122 -30.37 -16.83 -6.81
N ASP A 123 -30.59 -15.52 -6.99
CA ASP A 123 -30.63 -14.90 -8.31
C ASP A 123 -29.22 -14.74 -8.87
N PHE A 124 -28.29 -14.24 -8.03
CA PHE A 124 -26.88 -14.11 -8.40
C PHE A 124 -26.26 -15.44 -8.85
N ALA A 125 -26.52 -16.53 -8.10
CA ALA A 125 -25.97 -17.86 -8.41
C ALA A 125 -26.51 -18.49 -9.70
N ARG A 126 -27.66 -18.03 -10.20
CA ARG A 126 -28.30 -18.62 -11.40
C ARG A 126 -27.73 -18.08 -12.70
N ASN A 127 -27.52 -16.76 -12.79
CA ASN A 127 -27.23 -16.08 -14.05
C ASN A 127 -26.08 -15.06 -13.97
N GLY A 128 -25.48 -14.81 -12.80
CA GLY A 128 -24.38 -13.87 -12.61
C GLY A 128 -24.74 -12.39 -12.78
N ALA A 129 -25.95 -12.09 -13.27
CA ALA A 129 -26.48 -10.75 -13.52
C ALA A 129 -27.84 -10.58 -12.84
N PRO A 130 -27.89 -10.57 -11.49
CA PRO A 130 -29.14 -10.36 -10.78
C PRO A 130 -29.59 -8.90 -10.88
N GLN A 131 -30.84 -8.65 -10.50
CA GLN A 131 -31.31 -7.27 -10.27
C GLN A 131 -30.65 -6.75 -8.98
N TRP A 132 -29.81 -5.74 -9.13
CA TRP A 132 -29.11 -5.10 -8.01
C TRP A 132 -29.99 -4.03 -7.37
N GLU A 133 -30.03 -4.05 -6.05
CA GLU A 133 -30.64 -3.03 -5.20
C GLU A 133 -29.52 -2.15 -4.61
N THR A 134 -29.64 -0.83 -4.75
CA THR A 134 -28.74 0.13 -4.13
C THR A 134 -28.94 0.16 -2.63
N VAL A 135 -27.85 -0.01 -1.88
CA VAL A 135 -27.83 0.13 -0.41
C VAL A 135 -27.29 1.50 -0.02
N LEU A 136 -26.20 1.93 -0.69
CA LEU A 136 -25.59 3.24 -0.50
C LEU A 136 -24.95 3.69 -1.83
N ASP A 137 -25.22 4.93 -2.20
CA ASP A 137 -24.52 5.62 -3.28
C ASP A 137 -23.51 6.60 -2.66
N ILE A 138 -22.23 6.50 -3.03
CA ILE A 138 -21.15 7.33 -2.49
C ILE A 138 -20.97 8.61 -3.34
N ASP A 139 -21.52 8.60 -4.56
CA ASP A 139 -21.48 9.73 -5.49
C ASP A 139 -22.64 10.71 -5.28
N ALA A 140 -23.72 10.29 -4.60
CA ALA A 140 -24.86 11.14 -4.22
C ALA A 140 -24.52 12.20 -3.17
#